data_AF-A0A7X7H639-F1
#
_entry.id   AF-A0A7X7H639-F1
#
_cell.length_a   1.000
_cell.length_b   1.000
_cell.length_c   1.000
_cell.angle_alpha   90.00
_cell.angle_beta   90.00
_cell.angle_gamma   90.00
#
_symmetry.space_group_name_H-M   'P 1'
#
loop_
_entity.id
_entity.type
_entity.pdbx_description
1 polymer ?
#
loop_
_entity_poly.entity_id
_entity_poly.type
_entity_poly.pdbx_seq_one_letter_code
_entity_poly.pdbx_strand_id
1 'polypeptide(L)'
;MLVSYPGIETTRVQCALIDTEEVDRITKFIGKQHGYEHAFFLPEVDDEEGETAGGVDLHKRDKLFEDAAKIVVQSQQGSTSLLQRKLGIGYNKAGRLIDQLEAAGIVGPFS
;
A
#
# COMPACT_ATOMS: atom_id res chain seq x y z
N MET A 1 20.24 -11.14 -3.72
CA MET A 1 21.31 -12.07 -4.13
C MET A 1 20.73 -13.49 -4.09
N LEU A 2 20.96 -14.32 -5.12
CA LEU A 2 20.50 -15.72 -5.14
C LEU A 2 21.72 -16.61 -4.99
N VAL A 3 21.65 -17.60 -4.11
CA VAL A 3 22.69 -18.62 -3.95
C VAL A 3 22.09 -19.97 -4.32
N SER A 4 22.80 -20.73 -5.14
CA SER A 4 22.42 -22.08 -5.58
C SER A 4 23.54 -23.05 -5.21
N TYR A 5 23.18 -24.14 -4.54
CA TYR A 5 24.05 -25.27 -4.27
C TYR A 5 23.60 -26.46 -5.13
N PRO A 6 24.51 -27.33 -5.59
CA PRO A 6 24.13 -28.50 -6.38
C PRO A 6 23.12 -29.37 -5.62
N GLY A 7 21.90 -29.50 -6.17
CA GLY A 7 20.84 -30.32 -5.60
C GLY A 7 19.87 -29.62 -4.64
N ILE A 8 19.98 -28.30 -4.42
CA ILE A 8 19.04 -27.53 -3.59
C ILE A 8 18.36 -26.46 -4.44
N GLU A 9 17.05 -26.28 -4.23
CA GLU A 9 16.26 -25.23 -4.88
C GLU A 9 16.79 -23.83 -4.53
N THR A 10 16.85 -22.94 -5.52
CA THR A 10 17.43 -21.60 -5.41
C THR A 10 16.83 -20.82 -4.24
N THR A 11 17.64 -20.45 -3.26
CA THR A 11 17.16 -19.71 -2.07
C THR A 11 17.43 -18.21 -2.23
N ARG A 12 16.41 -17.38 -1.95
CA ARG A 12 16.57 -15.92 -1.88
C ARG A 12 17.36 -15.57 -0.65
N VAL A 13 18.59 -15.10 -0.85
CA VAL A 13 19.42 -14.59 0.25
C VAL A 13 18.89 -13.22 0.65
N GLN A 14 18.61 -13.07 1.93
CA GLN A 14 18.29 -11.77 2.55
C GLN A 14 19.48 -10.82 2.40
N CYS A 15 19.27 -9.53 2.59
CA CYS A 15 20.35 -8.55 2.54
C CYS A 15 21.49 -8.89 3.54
N ALA A 16 22.62 -8.21 3.42
CA ALA A 16 23.72 -8.34 4.38
C ALA A 16 23.18 -8.16 5.81
N LEU A 17 23.64 -9.01 6.74
CA LEU A 17 23.38 -8.81 8.16
C LEU A 17 24.11 -7.53 8.57
N ILE A 18 23.35 -6.54 9.03
CA ILE A 18 23.88 -5.30 9.58
C ILE A 18 23.73 -5.42 11.10
N ASP A 19 24.84 -5.36 11.83
CA ASP A 19 24.81 -5.40 13.29
C ASP A 19 24.42 -4.03 13.89
N THR A 20 24.04 -4.01 15.17
CA THR A 20 23.60 -2.78 15.84
C THR A 20 24.70 -1.73 15.88
N GLU A 21 25.96 -2.13 16.03
CA GLU A 21 27.08 -1.18 16.07
C GLU A 21 27.30 -0.50 14.72
N GLU A 22 27.12 -1.23 13.62
CA GLU A 22 27.21 -0.75 12.26
C GLU A 22 26.11 0.26 11.96
N VAL A 23 24.86 -0.03 12.36
CA VAL A 23 23.75 0.94 12.28
C VAL A 23 24.11 2.22 13.04
N ASP A 24 24.63 2.10 14.26
CA ASP A 24 25.03 3.22 15.10
C ASP A 24 26.17 4.05 14.49
N ARG A 25 27.16 3.39 13.88
CA ARG A 25 28.27 4.06 13.18
C ARG A 25 27.77 4.82 11.95
N ILE A 26 26.91 4.20 11.14
CA ILE A 26 26.37 4.79 9.91
C ILE A 26 25.49 6.00 10.25
N THR A 27 24.58 5.86 11.20
CA THR A 27 23.69 6.95 11.62
C THR A 27 24.47 8.14 12.20
N LYS A 28 25.49 7.89 13.03
CA LYS A 28 26.39 8.95 13.54
C LYS A 28 27.19 9.61 12.42
N PHE A 29 27.64 8.84 11.43
CA PHE A 29 28.35 9.40 10.28
C PHE A 29 27.44 10.32 9.45
N ILE A 30 26.22 9.88 9.13
CA ILE A 30 25.23 10.67 8.40
C ILE A 30 24.84 11.93 9.19
N GLY A 31 24.59 11.80 10.50
CA GLY A 31 24.21 12.93 11.36
C GLY A 31 25.30 14.00 11.52
N LYS A 32 26.57 13.68 11.22
CA LYS A 32 27.68 14.66 11.21
C LYS A 32 27.82 15.41 9.89
N GLN A 33 27.14 14.94 8.83
CA GLN A 33 27.17 15.63 7.55
C GLN A 33 26.45 16.97 7.65
N HIS A 34 26.79 17.90 6.76
CA HIS A 34 26.15 19.21 6.73
C HIS A 34 24.64 19.03 6.44
N GLY A 35 23.81 19.44 7.39
CA GLY A 35 22.36 19.50 7.21
C GLY A 35 21.98 20.66 6.29
N TYR A 36 20.86 20.53 5.59
CA TYR A 36 20.31 21.62 4.79
C TYR A 36 19.83 22.77 5.70
N GLU A 37 20.00 24.02 5.26
CA GLU A 37 19.57 25.23 5.98
C GLU A 37 18.06 25.28 6.21
N HIS A 38 17.30 24.61 5.34
CA HIS A 38 15.85 24.51 5.41
C HIS A 38 15.41 23.05 5.41
N ALA A 39 14.30 22.79 6.08
CA ALA A 39 13.63 21.49 6.00
C ALA A 39 13.28 21.20 4.54
N PHE A 40 13.67 20.02 4.06
CA PHE A 40 13.22 19.53 2.78
C PHE A 40 11.77 19.06 2.95
N PHE A 41 10.83 19.96 2.72
CA PHE A 41 9.43 19.58 2.67
C PHE A 41 9.27 18.61 1.51
N LEU A 42 8.86 17.39 1.84
CA LEU A 42 8.35 16.48 0.84
C LEU A 42 7.26 17.26 0.07
N PRO A 43 7.24 17.18 -1.27
CA PRO A 43 6.10 17.68 -2.02
C PRO A 43 4.85 17.13 -1.36
N GLU A 44 3.84 17.99 -1.18
CA GLU A 44 2.50 17.47 -0.91
C GLU A 44 2.23 16.50 -2.06
N VAL A 45 2.15 15.22 -1.73
CA VAL A 45 1.51 14.28 -2.65
C VAL A 45 0.13 14.88 -2.87
N ASP A 46 -0.24 15.11 -4.13
CA ASP A 46 -1.61 15.41 -4.48
C ASP A 46 -2.43 14.22 -3.97
N ASP A 47 -2.88 14.36 -2.74
CA ASP A 47 -3.83 13.51 -2.11
C ASP A 47 -5.14 13.79 -2.85
N GLU A 48 -5.30 13.23 -4.05
CA GLU A 48 -6.64 12.86 -4.53
C GLU A 48 -7.34 11.91 -3.53
N GLU A 49 -6.64 11.45 -2.47
CA GLU A 49 -7.04 10.43 -1.51
C GLU A 49 -6.80 10.80 -0.03
N GLY A 50 -6.77 12.10 0.30
CA GLY A 50 -6.59 12.62 1.65
C GLY A 50 -7.90 12.84 2.43
N GLU A 51 -8.68 11.79 2.65
CA GLU A 51 -9.65 11.74 3.76
C GLU A 51 -9.53 10.39 4.47
N THR A 52 -8.66 10.37 5.49
CA THR A 52 -8.66 9.35 6.53
C THR A 52 -9.23 9.97 7.80
N ALA A 53 -10.16 9.27 8.45
CA ALA A 53 -10.81 9.58 9.73
C ALA A 53 -12.17 10.31 9.67
N GLY A 54 -13.10 9.76 8.90
CA GLY A 54 -14.53 10.03 9.05
C GLY A 54 -15.27 8.91 8.33
N GLY A 55 -16.38 8.42 8.89
CA GLY A 55 -17.12 7.28 8.34
C GLY A 55 -17.38 7.41 6.83
N VAL A 56 -17.56 6.26 6.18
CA VAL A 56 -17.85 6.17 4.74
C VAL A 56 -19.03 7.08 4.38
N ASP A 57 -18.75 8.25 3.83
CA ASP A 57 -19.78 9.15 3.33
C ASP A 57 -20.20 8.68 1.94
N LEU A 58 -21.38 8.07 1.85
CA LEU A 58 -21.96 7.58 0.60
C LEU A 58 -22.23 8.72 -0.41
N HIS A 59 -22.19 9.98 0.01
CA HIS A 59 -22.24 11.14 -0.89
C HIS A 59 -20.90 11.48 -1.54
N LYS A 60 -19.77 10.98 -0.99
CA LYS A 60 -18.42 11.22 -1.52
C LYS A 60 -17.80 9.93 -2.04
N ARG A 61 -18.44 9.34 -3.06
CA ARG A 61 -17.98 8.09 -3.68
C ARG A 61 -16.71 8.31 -4.48
N ASP A 62 -15.83 7.31 -4.44
CA ASP A 62 -14.66 7.26 -5.30
C ASP A 62 -15.09 7.25 -6.78
N LYS A 63 -14.32 7.90 -7.65
CA LYS A 63 -14.56 7.96 -9.11
C LYS A 63 -14.69 6.55 -9.71
N LEU A 64 -14.01 5.56 -9.14
CA LEU A 64 -13.99 4.16 -9.60
C LEU A 64 -15.05 3.28 -8.92
N PHE A 65 -15.93 3.84 -8.08
CA PHE A 65 -16.92 3.06 -7.31
C PHE A 65 -17.85 2.23 -8.21
N GLU A 66 -18.41 2.82 -9.26
CA GLU A 66 -19.33 2.09 -10.15
C GLU A 66 -18.64 0.95 -10.91
N ASP A 67 -17.39 1.16 -11.32
CA ASP A 67 -16.63 0.15 -12.03
C ASP A 67 -16.22 -0.98 -11.08
N ALA A 68 -15.83 -0.65 -9.85
CA ALA A 68 -15.60 -1.64 -8.79
C ALA A 68 -16.88 -2.47 -8.53
N ALA A 69 -18.05 -1.84 -8.42
CA ALA A 69 -19.33 -2.53 -8.24
C ALA A 69 -19.63 -3.50 -9.38
N LYS A 70 -19.48 -3.06 -10.64
CA LYS A 70 -19.67 -3.93 -11.82
C LYS A 70 -18.74 -5.12 -11.80
N ILE A 71 -17.46 -4.90 -11.48
CA ILE A 71 -16.45 -5.96 -11.40
C ILE A 71 -16.83 -6.98 -10.33
N VAL A 72 -17.23 -6.53 -9.14
CA VAL A 72 -17.62 -7.41 -8.02
C VAL A 72 -18.86 -8.23 -8.38
N VAL A 73 -19.88 -7.62 -8.97
CA VAL A 73 -21.11 -8.32 -9.38
C VAL A 73 -20.82 -9.34 -10.48
N GLN A 74 -20.00 -8.99 -11.48
CA GLN A 74 -19.65 -9.89 -12.58
C GLN A 74 -18.75 -11.06 -12.14
N SER A 75 -17.81 -10.80 -11.23
CA SER A 75 -16.88 -11.81 -10.75
C SER A 75 -17.40 -12.62 -9.56
N GLN A 76 -18.50 -12.18 -8.94
CA GLN A 76 -19.05 -12.72 -7.69
C GLN A 76 -18.01 -12.77 -6.55
N GLN A 77 -16.96 -11.95 -6.62
CA GLN A 77 -15.86 -11.91 -5.66
C GLN A 77 -15.51 -10.46 -5.32
N GLY A 78 -15.64 -10.10 -4.04
CA GLY A 78 -15.39 -8.76 -3.52
C GLY A 78 -14.10 -8.66 -2.70
N SER A 79 -12.95 -9.05 -3.24
CA SER A 79 -11.67 -8.93 -2.52
C SER A 79 -10.88 -7.69 -2.93
N THR A 80 -10.16 -7.09 -1.99
CA THR A 80 -9.26 -5.95 -2.24
C THR A 80 -8.25 -6.26 -3.34
N SER A 81 -7.62 -7.45 -3.28
CA SER A 81 -6.67 -7.94 -4.28
C SER A 81 -7.26 -8.04 -5.70
N LEU A 82 -8.55 -8.31 -5.84
CA LEU A 82 -9.22 -8.38 -7.14
C LEU A 82 -9.36 -6.98 -7.74
N LEU A 83 -9.80 -6.01 -6.95
CA LEU A 83 -9.91 -4.61 -7.39
C LEU A 83 -8.56 -4.01 -7.74
N GLN A 84 -7.50 -4.30 -6.97
CA GLN A 84 -6.13 -3.85 -7.32
C GLN A 84 -5.71 -4.29 -8.73
N ARG A 85 -5.93 -5.56 -9.08
CA ARG A 85 -5.54 -6.09 -10.40
C ARG A 85 -6.41 -5.57 -11.53
N LYS A 86 -7.72 -5.40 -11.29
CA LYS A 86 -8.67 -5.02 -12.33
C LYS A 86 -8.68 -3.52 -12.61
N LEU A 87 -8.46 -2.69 -11.59
CA LEU A 87 -8.50 -1.24 -11.69
C LEU A 87 -7.10 -0.60 -11.68
N GLY A 88 -6.03 -1.38 -11.44
CA GLY A 88 -4.66 -0.87 -11.42
C GLY A 88 -4.37 0.06 -10.24
N ILE A 89 -5.10 -0.09 -9.14
CA ILE A 89 -5.07 0.81 -7.98
C ILE A 89 -4.23 0.24 -6.82
N GLY A 90 -3.73 1.13 -5.96
CA GLY A 90 -3.02 0.76 -4.74
C GLY A 90 -3.90 0.06 -3.70
N TYR A 91 -3.27 -0.61 -2.73
CA TYR A 91 -3.98 -1.39 -1.69
C TYR A 91 -4.93 -0.54 -0.86
N ASN A 92 -4.49 0.65 -0.43
CA ASN A 92 -5.30 1.55 0.40
C ASN A 92 -6.58 1.99 -0.33
N LYS A 93 -6.46 2.37 -1.61
CA LYS A 93 -7.61 2.75 -2.44
C LYS A 93 -8.57 1.57 -2.66
N ALA A 94 -8.03 0.37 -2.92
CA ALA A 94 -8.83 -0.84 -3.07
C ALA A 94 -9.58 -1.20 -1.78
N GLY A 95 -8.95 -1.03 -0.61
CA GLY A 95 -9.59 -1.19 0.70
C GLY A 95 -10.79 -0.25 0.86
N ARG A 96 -10.58 1.06 0.63
CA ARG A 96 -11.66 2.05 0.74
C ARG A 96 -12.83 1.77 -0.22
N LEU A 97 -12.55 1.31 -1.44
CA LEU A 97 -13.58 0.91 -2.38
C LEU A 97 -14.39 -0.29 -1.86
N ILE A 98 -13.74 -1.28 -1.24
CA ILE A 98 -14.45 -2.40 -0.60
C ILE A 98 -15.33 -1.89 0.56
N ASP A 99 -14.83 -1.00 1.41
CA ASP A 99 -15.60 -0.42 2.52
C ASP A 99 -16.81 0.38 2.01
N GLN A 100 -16.65 1.13 0.90
CA GLN A 100 -17.75 1.84 0.23
C GLN A 100 -18.79 0.88 -0.35
N LEU A 101 -18.34 -0.22 -0.96
CA LEU A 101 -19.23 -1.24 -1.52
C LEU A 101 -19.98 -2.00 -0.42
N GLU A 102 -19.35 -2.22 0.73
CA GLU A 102 -19.98 -2.80 1.93
C GLU A 102 -21.04 -1.85 2.49
N ALA A 103 -20.71 -0.57 2.68
CA ALA A 103 -21.65 0.45 3.15
C ALA A 103 -22.85 0.63 2.20
N ALA A 104 -22.64 0.40 0.90
CA ALA A 104 -23.70 0.42 -0.12
C ALA A 104 -24.50 -0.90 -0.20
N GLY A 105 -24.13 -1.94 0.56
CA GLY A 105 -24.80 -3.24 0.58
C GLY A 105 -24.51 -4.13 -0.64
N ILE A 106 -23.47 -3.82 -1.42
CA ILE A 106 -23.05 -4.59 -2.60
C ILE A 106 -22.15 -5.76 -2.19
N VAL A 107 -21.33 -5.57 -1.15
CA VAL A 107 -20.46 -6.59 -0.56
C VAL A 107 -20.91 -6.86 0.87
N GLY A 108 -20.89 -8.13 1.28
CA GLY A 108 -21.19 -8.51 2.66
C GLY A 108 -20.01 -8.25 3.61
N PRO A 109 -20.26 -8.17 4.93
CA PRO A 109 -19.20 -7.93 5.90
C PRO A 109 -18.13 -9.02 5.86
N PHE A 110 -16.88 -8.64 6.09
CA PHE A 110 -15.77 -9.57 6.21
C PHE A 110 -15.96 -10.40 7.49
N SER A 111 -16.14 -11.72 7.35
CA SER A 111 -16.16 -12.67 8.48
C SER A 111 -14.81 -13.33 8.68
#